data_AF-A0A238UCY8-F1
#
_entry.id   AF-A0A238UCY8-F1
#
_cell.length_a   1.000
_cell.length_b   1.000
_cell.length_c   1.000
_cell.angle_alpha   90.00
_cell.angle_beta   90.00
_cell.angle_gamma   90.00
#
_symmetry.space_group_name_H-M   'P 1'
#
loop_
_entity.id
_entity.type
_entity.pdbx_description
1 polymer ?
#
loop_
_entity_poly.entity_id
_entity_poly.type
_entity_poly.pdbx_seq_one_letter_code
_entity_poly.pdbx_strand_id
1 'polypeptide(L)'
;MENSVTVNENEEVKFEIVEKVPKEKIQKSLKLYSDSTSIETYVKIPFALFAVFILIHNVFIAGKSYDYQTYESIKAIELTIVVILGISVIIMAIIAMSKNATIKKELKEISNRYGIKKEIVQDEFSALAMHLYGGRGIVLK
;
A
#
# COMPACT_ATOMS: atom_id res chain seq x y z
N MET A 1 -45.57 -6.80 -23.91
CA MET A 1 -44.77 -5.56 -23.78
C MET A 1 -43.49 -5.95 -23.08
N GLU A 2 -42.49 -6.33 -23.86
CA GLU A 2 -41.19 -6.76 -23.38
C GLU A 2 -40.25 -5.57 -23.63
N ASN A 3 -39.93 -4.83 -22.57
CA ASN A 3 -39.02 -3.69 -22.66
C ASN A 3 -37.60 -4.23 -22.74
N SER A 4 -37.10 -4.42 -23.97
CA SER A 4 -35.69 -4.65 -24.24
C SER A 4 -34.91 -3.36 -23.93
N VAL A 5 -34.30 -3.31 -22.76
CA VAL A 5 -33.28 -2.32 -22.45
C VAL A 5 -32.06 -2.66 -23.31
N THR A 6 -31.88 -1.93 -24.40
CA THR A 6 -30.66 -1.96 -25.20
C THR A 6 -29.54 -1.33 -24.38
N VAL A 7 -28.73 -2.17 -23.73
CA VAL A 7 -27.45 -1.76 -23.15
C VAL A 7 -26.49 -1.58 -24.33
N ASN A 8 -26.13 -0.33 -24.63
CA ASN A 8 -25.09 -0.02 -25.61
C ASN A 8 -23.73 -0.43 -25.02
N GLU A 9 -23.16 -1.55 -25.48
CA GLU A 9 -21.89 -2.12 -25.01
C GLU A 9 -20.62 -1.49 -25.62
N ASN A 10 -20.72 -0.35 -26.31
CA ASN A 10 -19.62 0.20 -27.14
C ASN A 10 -19.29 1.69 -26.88
N GLU A 11 -19.37 2.17 -25.64
CA GLU A 11 -18.60 3.36 -25.27
C GLU A 11 -17.20 2.90 -24.85
N GLU A 12 -16.22 3.01 -25.76
CA GLU A 12 -14.81 2.96 -25.39
C GLU A 12 -14.60 4.00 -24.28
N VAL A 13 -14.44 3.54 -23.03
CA VAL A 13 -14.12 4.39 -21.90
C VAL A 13 -12.73 4.98 -22.15
N LYS A 14 -12.69 6.12 -22.82
CA LYS A 14 -11.48 6.86 -23.13
C LYS A 14 -11.09 7.64 -21.89
N PHE A 15 -10.07 7.13 -21.21
CA PHE A 15 -9.47 7.78 -20.06
C PHE A 15 -8.89 9.13 -20.48
N GLU A 16 -9.46 10.21 -19.96
CA GLU A 16 -9.06 11.60 -20.24
C GLU A 16 -7.60 11.86 -19.85
N ILE A 17 -7.08 11.17 -18.83
CA ILE A 17 -5.66 11.22 -18.46
C ILE A 17 -4.78 10.61 -19.56
N VAL A 18 -5.17 9.46 -20.13
CA VAL A 18 -4.36 8.74 -21.12
C VAL A 18 -4.26 9.51 -22.44
N GLU A 19 -5.29 10.30 -22.77
CA GLU A 19 -5.31 11.13 -23.97
C GLU A 19 -4.57 12.46 -23.81
N LYS A 20 -4.70 13.14 -22.66
CA LYS A 20 -4.17 14.50 -22.47
C LYS A 20 -2.79 14.56 -21.84
N VAL A 21 -2.36 13.53 -21.12
CA VAL A 21 -1.13 13.54 -20.33
C VAL A 21 -0.03 12.73 -21.03
N PRO A 22 1.20 13.25 -21.12
CA PRO A 22 2.34 12.51 -21.67
C PRO A 22 2.52 11.16 -20.96
N LYS A 23 2.70 10.10 -21.75
CA LYS A 23 2.84 8.73 -21.26
C LYS A 23 3.97 8.58 -20.25
N GLU A 24 5.07 9.33 -20.38
CA GLU A 24 6.18 9.25 -19.41
C GLU A 24 5.75 9.70 -18.00
N LYS A 25 4.90 10.73 -17.89
CA LYS A 25 4.42 11.22 -16.58
C LYS A 25 3.50 10.21 -15.92
N ILE A 26 2.58 9.62 -16.69
CA ILE A 26 1.67 8.57 -16.19
C ILE A 26 2.48 7.34 -15.74
N GLN A 27 3.42 6.88 -16.56
CA GLN A 27 4.26 5.72 -16.24
C GLN A 27 5.12 5.94 -15.00
N LYS A 28 5.66 7.15 -14.80
CA LYS A 28 6.43 7.48 -13.60
C LYS A 28 5.57 7.37 -12.34
N SER A 29 4.37 7.96 -12.35
CA SER A 29 3.45 7.89 -11.21
C SER A 29 2.95 6.46 -10.97
N LEU A 30 2.71 5.68 -12.04
CA LEU A 30 2.34 4.26 -11.96
C LEU A 30 3.48 3.40 -11.38
N LYS A 31 4.73 3.66 -11.75
CA LYS A 31 5.89 2.97 -11.18
C LYS A 31 6.01 3.26 -9.68
N LEU A 32 5.85 4.52 -9.28
CA LEU A 32 5.81 4.88 -7.87
C LEU A 32 4.67 4.20 -7.11
N TYR A 33 3.51 4.05 -7.75
CA TYR A 33 2.38 3.31 -7.18
C TYR A 33 2.72 1.82 -7.01
N SER A 34 3.26 1.16 -8.04
CA SER A 34 3.71 -0.23 -7.98
C SER A 34 4.71 -0.47 -6.84
N ASP A 35 5.70 0.42 -6.71
CA ASP A 35 6.66 0.34 -5.61
C ASP A 35 5.97 0.52 -4.24
N SER A 36 4.97 1.39 -4.14
CA SER A 36 4.20 1.59 -2.91
C SER A 36 3.38 0.35 -2.54
N THR A 37 2.68 -0.24 -3.52
CA THR A 37 1.85 -1.44 -3.32
C THR A 37 2.70 -2.67 -2.97
N SER A 38 3.90 -2.80 -3.55
CA SER A 38 4.81 -3.88 -3.17
C SER A 38 5.26 -3.78 -1.70
N ILE A 39 5.47 -2.57 -1.17
CA ILE A 39 5.77 -2.36 0.26
C ILE A 39 4.64 -2.89 1.15
N GLU A 40 3.37 -2.75 0.76
CA GLU A 40 2.26 -3.33 1.53
C GLU A 40 2.36 -4.86 1.67
N THR A 41 2.92 -5.53 0.65
CA THR A 41 3.18 -6.97 0.72
C THR A 41 4.31 -7.28 1.70
N TYR A 42 5.40 -6.51 1.67
CA TYR A 42 6.53 -6.68 2.59
C TYR A 42 6.17 -6.39 4.05
N VAL A 43 5.25 -5.45 4.30
CA VAL A 43 4.73 -5.15 5.65
C VAL A 43 4.06 -6.35 6.30
N LYS A 44 3.50 -7.30 5.52
CA LYS A 44 2.91 -8.53 6.08
C LYS A 44 3.94 -9.43 6.76
N ILE A 45 5.20 -9.37 6.34
CA ILE A 45 6.29 -10.21 6.86
C ILE A 45 6.54 -9.98 8.35
N PRO A 46 6.82 -8.75 8.84
CA PRO A 46 7.03 -8.53 10.26
C PRO A 46 5.79 -8.85 11.11
N PHE A 47 4.58 -8.66 10.59
CA PHE A 47 3.36 -9.10 11.29
C PHE A 47 3.27 -10.61 11.41
N ALA A 48 3.61 -11.36 10.34
CA ALA A 48 3.68 -12.81 10.38
C ALA A 48 4.76 -13.29 11.37
N LEU A 49 5.94 -12.66 11.37
CA LEU A 49 7.01 -12.94 12.32
C LEU A 49 6.56 -12.69 13.76
N PHE A 50 5.79 -11.64 14.01
CA PHE A 50 5.22 -11.36 15.33
C PHE A 50 4.27 -12.48 15.79
N ALA A 51 3.41 -12.97 14.90
CA ALA A 51 2.52 -14.09 15.20
C ALA A 51 3.31 -15.37 15.51
N VAL A 52 4.32 -15.70 14.71
CA VAL A 52 5.21 -16.84 14.96
C VAL A 52 5.93 -16.68 16.30
N PHE A 53 6.39 -15.48 16.63
CA PHE A 53 7.07 -15.19 17.89
C PHE A 53 6.17 -15.42 19.11
N ILE A 54 4.92 -14.97 19.05
CA ILE A 54 3.92 -15.24 20.09
C ILE A 54 3.67 -16.75 20.25
N LEU A 55 3.61 -17.49 19.15
CA LEU A 55 3.43 -18.95 19.20
C LEU A 55 4.63 -19.64 19.87
N ILE A 56 5.85 -19.23 19.52
CA ILE A 56 7.07 -19.76 20.15
C ILE A 56 7.07 -19.47 21.65
N HIS A 57 6.75 -18.23 22.05
CA HIS A 57 6.65 -17.87 23.46
C HIS A 57 5.63 -18.76 24.19
N ASN A 58 4.43 -18.92 23.64
CA ASN A 58 3.38 -19.72 24.27
C ASN A 58 3.72 -21.21 24.36
N VAL A 59 4.38 -21.79 23.35
CA VAL A 59 4.68 -23.23 23.32
C VAL A 59 5.90 -23.57 24.19
N PHE A 60 6.94 -22.74 24.15
CA PHE A 60 8.24 -23.10 24.72
C PHE A 60 8.56 -22.40 26.03
N ILE A 61 8.03 -21.20 26.27
CA ILE A 61 8.42 -20.33 27.38
C ILE A 61 7.31 -20.26 28.43
N ALA A 62 6.06 -20.05 27.99
CA ALA A 62 4.93 -19.92 28.89
C ALA A 62 4.73 -21.21 29.71
N GLY A 63 4.55 -21.05 31.03
CA GLY A 63 4.28 -22.17 31.95
C GLY A 63 5.49 -23.00 32.35
N LYS A 64 6.70 -22.69 31.86
CA LYS A 64 7.93 -23.33 32.34
C LYS A 64 8.59 -22.52 33.45
N SER A 65 9.14 -23.23 34.44
CA SER A 65 9.93 -22.62 35.51
C SER A 65 11.37 -22.46 35.03
N TYR A 66 11.84 -21.21 35.02
CA TYR A 66 13.21 -20.85 34.70
C TYR A 66 13.88 -20.22 35.92
N ASP A 67 15.20 -20.35 36.01
CA ASP A 67 15.97 -19.55 36.95
C ASP A 67 15.81 -18.05 36.63
N TYR A 68 15.88 -17.19 37.65
CA TYR A 68 15.66 -15.75 37.52
C TYR A 68 16.57 -15.11 36.47
N GLN A 69 17.86 -15.47 36.43
CA GLN A 69 18.79 -14.91 35.44
C GLN A 69 18.42 -15.31 34.02
N THR A 70 17.93 -16.55 33.86
CA THR A 70 17.49 -17.07 32.56
C THR A 70 16.22 -16.35 32.10
N TYR A 71 15.26 -16.17 33.00
CA TYR A 71 14.00 -15.49 32.71
C TYR A 71 14.22 -14.01 32.30
N GLU A 72 15.03 -13.27 33.05
CA GLU A 72 15.35 -11.88 32.71
C GLU A 72 16.08 -11.77 31.36
N SER A 73 16.99 -12.72 31.07
CA SER A 73 17.68 -12.78 29.77
C SER A 73 16.71 -13.04 28.63
N ILE A 74 15.77 -13.99 28.79
CA ILE A 74 14.70 -14.25 27.81
C ILE A 74 13.92 -12.96 27.57
N LYS A 75 13.35 -12.37 28.62
CA LYS A 75 12.54 -11.15 28.54
C LYS A 75 13.27 -9.99 27.84
N ALA A 76 14.56 -9.79 28.10
CA ALA A 76 15.37 -8.76 27.43
C ALA A 76 15.53 -9.03 25.92
N ILE A 77 15.74 -10.30 25.54
CA ILE A 77 15.81 -10.71 24.13
C ILE A 77 14.45 -10.50 23.45
N GLU A 78 13.35 -10.91 24.09
CA GLU A 78 12.01 -10.76 23.53
C GLU A 78 11.66 -9.30 23.29
N LEU A 79 11.96 -8.43 24.26
CA LEU A 79 11.75 -7.00 24.13
C LEU A 79 12.56 -6.42 22.95
N THR A 80 13.82 -6.85 22.82
CA THR A 80 14.70 -6.39 21.74
C THR A 80 14.16 -6.80 20.35
N ILE A 81 13.68 -8.04 20.21
CA ILE A 81 13.07 -8.54 18.97
C ILE A 81 11.81 -7.72 18.62
N VAL A 82 10.93 -7.49 19.60
CA VAL A 82 9.71 -6.70 19.41
C VAL A 82 10.05 -5.26 18.97
N VAL A 83 11.05 -4.64 19.58
CA VAL A 83 11.52 -3.30 19.20
C VAL A 83 12.05 -3.26 17.77
N ILE A 84 12.88 -4.23 17.37
CA ILE A 84 13.43 -4.31 16.01
C ILE A 84 12.30 -4.47 14.98
N LEU A 85 11.35 -5.37 15.25
CA LEU A 85 10.18 -5.56 14.37
C LEU A 85 9.34 -4.28 14.29
N GLY A 86 9.11 -3.61 15.42
CA GLY A 86 8.40 -2.32 15.47
C GLY A 86 9.08 -1.25 14.61
N ILE A 87 10.39 -1.09 14.74
CA ILE A 87 11.18 -0.13 13.94
C ILE A 87 11.08 -0.47 12.44
N SER A 88 11.13 -1.75 12.07
CA SER A 88 11.03 -2.16 10.65
C SER A 88 9.70 -1.75 10.02
N VAL A 89 8.59 -1.88 10.75
CA VAL A 89 7.25 -1.47 10.30
C VAL A 89 7.18 0.05 10.15
N ILE A 90 7.75 0.80 11.09
CA ILE A 90 7.80 2.27 11.03
C ILE A 90 8.57 2.74 9.78
N ILE A 91 9.74 2.14 9.50
CA ILE A 91 10.54 2.49 8.32
C ILE A 91 9.73 2.25 7.04
N MET A 92 9.09 1.09 6.91
CA MET A 92 8.24 0.79 5.74
C MET A 92 7.07 1.75 5.62
N ALA A 93 6.42 2.12 6.73
CA ALA A 93 5.34 3.09 6.74
C ALA A 93 5.82 4.48 6.26
N ILE A 94 6.97 4.95 6.72
CA ILE A 94 7.56 6.23 6.28
C ILE A 94 7.83 6.22 4.77
N ILE A 95 8.40 5.13 4.24
CA ILE A 95 8.68 5.00 2.80
C ILE A 95 7.37 5.02 1.99
N ALA A 96 6.36 4.25 2.41
CA ALA A 96 5.06 4.20 1.75
C ALA A 96 4.36 5.57 1.78
N MET A 97 4.39 6.27 2.92
CA MET A 97 3.84 7.63 3.03
C MET A 97 4.56 8.61 2.10
N SER A 98 5.88 8.55 2.01
CA SER A 98 6.68 9.42 1.14
C SER A 98 6.37 9.20 -0.35
N LYS A 99 6.28 7.93 -0.78
CA LYS A 99 5.88 7.58 -2.16
C LYS A 99 4.46 8.06 -2.46
N ASN A 100 3.50 7.80 -1.57
CA ASN A 100 2.12 8.26 -1.74
C ASN A 100 2.02 9.79 -1.80
N ALA A 101 2.76 10.52 -0.96
CA ALA A 101 2.79 11.98 -1.02
C ALA A 101 3.34 12.50 -2.35
N THR A 102 4.37 11.85 -2.89
CA THR A 102 4.95 12.16 -4.20
C THR A 102 3.91 11.95 -5.32
N ILE A 103 3.21 10.82 -5.32
CA ILE A 103 2.19 10.55 -6.34
C ILE A 103 1.04 11.58 -6.25
N LYS A 104 0.56 11.90 -5.05
CA LYS A 104 -0.48 12.93 -4.87
C LYS A 104 -0.05 14.28 -5.42
N LYS A 105 1.22 14.66 -5.21
CA LYS A 105 1.78 15.90 -5.75
C LYS A 105 1.81 15.87 -7.28
N GLU A 106 2.25 14.77 -7.88
CA GLU A 106 2.29 14.60 -9.34
C GLU A 106 0.89 14.63 -9.96
N LEU A 107 -0.08 13.93 -9.38
CA LEU A 107 -1.47 13.94 -9.85
C LEU A 107 -2.12 15.33 -9.73
N LYS A 108 -1.83 16.06 -8.66
CA LYS A 108 -2.30 17.45 -8.51
C LYS A 108 -1.67 18.39 -9.54
N GLU A 109 -0.39 18.19 -9.87
CA GLU A 109 0.28 18.93 -10.94
C GLU A 109 -0.34 18.60 -12.31
N ILE A 110 -0.65 17.33 -12.57
CA ILE A 110 -1.33 16.89 -13.80
C ILE A 110 -2.71 17.55 -13.92
N SER A 111 -3.52 17.51 -12.86
CA SER A 111 -4.83 18.18 -12.82
C SER A 111 -4.71 19.66 -13.16
N ASN A 112 -3.77 20.38 -12.53
CA ASN A 112 -3.59 21.81 -12.75
C ASN A 112 -3.04 22.13 -14.16
N ARG A 113 -2.06 21.35 -14.65
CA ARG A 113 -1.36 21.63 -15.91
C ARG A 113 -2.21 21.31 -17.14
N TYR A 114 -3.05 20.28 -17.06
CA TYR A 114 -3.88 19.82 -18.18
C TYR A 114 -5.36 20.20 -18.04
N GLY A 115 -5.72 20.94 -16.98
CA GLY A 115 -7.09 21.42 -16.75
C GLY A 115 -8.10 20.32 -16.47
N ILE A 116 -7.63 19.16 -16.00
CA ILE A 116 -8.49 18.01 -15.69
C ILE A 116 -8.95 18.12 -14.24
N LYS A 117 -10.23 17.85 -13.97
CA LYS A 117 -10.75 17.85 -12.59
C LYS A 117 -10.00 16.83 -11.73
N LYS A 118 -9.73 17.19 -10.48
CA LYS A 118 -8.98 16.32 -9.56
C LYS A 118 -9.68 14.99 -9.33
N GLU A 119 -11.02 14.98 -9.26
CA GLU A 119 -11.78 13.73 -9.10
C GLU A 119 -11.55 12.80 -10.29
N ILE A 120 -11.62 13.32 -11.52
CA ILE A 120 -11.38 12.54 -12.74
C ILE A 120 -9.94 12.01 -12.76
N VAL A 121 -8.94 12.86 -12.46
CA VAL A 121 -7.55 12.41 -12.39
C VAL A 121 -7.36 11.32 -11.34
N GLN A 122 -8.03 11.42 -10.20
CA GLN A 122 -7.97 10.42 -9.13
C GLN A 122 -8.59 9.10 -9.57
N ASP A 123 -9.81 9.13 -10.09
CA ASP A 123 -10.62 7.95 -10.35
C ASP A 123 -10.06 7.16 -11.53
N GLU A 124 -9.68 7.85 -12.61
CA GLU A 124 -9.07 7.22 -13.77
C GLU A 124 -7.66 6.69 -13.45
N PHE A 125 -6.83 7.45 -12.75
CA PHE A 125 -5.51 6.97 -12.36
C PHE A 125 -5.62 5.78 -11.40
N SER A 126 -6.54 5.83 -10.44
CA SER A 126 -6.76 4.72 -9.49
C SER A 126 -7.31 3.49 -10.21
N ALA A 127 -8.23 3.64 -11.15
CA ALA A 127 -8.73 2.54 -11.96
C ALA A 127 -7.60 1.87 -12.75
N LEU A 128 -6.77 2.66 -13.44
CA LEU A 128 -5.61 2.15 -14.17
C LEU A 128 -4.59 1.49 -13.25
N ALA A 129 -4.25 2.12 -12.13
CA ALA A 129 -3.26 1.63 -11.18
C ALA A 129 -3.72 0.35 -10.47
N MET A 130 -4.99 0.27 -10.07
CA MET A 130 -5.58 -0.93 -9.47
C MET A 130 -5.69 -2.07 -10.47
N HIS A 131 -6.04 -1.80 -11.73
CA HIS A 131 -6.10 -2.82 -12.75
C HIS A 131 -4.73 -3.45 -13.04
N LEU A 132 -3.67 -2.62 -13.08
CA LEU A 132 -2.32 -3.08 -13.41
C LEU A 132 -1.54 -3.67 -12.23
N TYR A 133 -1.70 -3.09 -11.03
CA TYR A 133 -0.86 -3.41 -9.87
C TYR A 133 -1.65 -3.81 -8.62
N GLY A 134 -3.00 -3.77 -8.66
CA GLY A 134 -3.86 -4.02 -7.50
C GLY A 134 -3.84 -2.90 -6.47
N GLY A 135 -4.13 -3.23 -5.21
CA GLY A 135 -4.11 -2.28 -4.08
C GLY A 135 -5.41 -1.51 -3.88
N ARG A 136 -5.36 -0.41 -3.13
CA ARG A 136 -6.52 0.35 -2.65
C ARG A 136 -6.81 1.65 -3.41
N GLY A 137 -6.07 1.94 -4.47
CA GLY A 137 -6.16 3.22 -5.20
C GLY A 137 -5.58 4.40 -4.42
N ILE A 138 -5.66 5.61 -5.00
CA ILE A 138 -5.13 6.84 -4.38
C ILE A 138 -6.28 7.80 -4.11
N VAL A 139 -6.27 8.44 -2.94
CA VAL A 139 -7.21 9.52 -2.59
C VAL A 139 -6.48 10.86 -2.53
N LEU A 140 -6.89 11.78 -3.40
CA LEU A 140 -6.50 13.19 -3.42
C LEU A 140 -7.47 13.95 -2.49
N LYS A 141 -7.00 14.33 -1.31
CA LYS A 141 -7.71 15.27 -0.42
C LYS A 141 -7.35 16.71 -0.80
#